data_AF-A0A8H5PVX7-F1
#
_entry.id   AF-A0A8H5PVX7-F1
#
_cell.length_a   1.000
_cell.length_b   1.000
_cell.length_c   1.000
_cell.angle_alpha   90.00
_cell.angle_beta   90.00
_cell.angle_gamma   90.00
#
_symmetry.space_group_name_H-M   'P 1'
#
loop_
_entity.id
_entity.type
_entity.pdbx_description
1 polymer ?
#
loop_
_entity_poly.entity_id
_entity_poly.type
_entity_poly.pdbx_seq_one_letter_code
_entity_poly.pdbx_strand_id
1 'polypeptide(L)'
;MLILSKTIPQPKEQTPKSIKQELNAIRLTIGVISAISTATWWYTTLTMDSSLFEVFIPQYFLTTPQDPILGLRTVIQFDCICCYSAGFLWLAYHFKDLENVGICSISWIRAGCASVVLGGLLGPGTMFPLIWLLREELLVATQVDVKKSEN
;
A
#
# COMPACT_ATOMS: atom_id res chain seq x y z
N MET A 1 -16.98 -27.50 -18.61
CA MET A 1 -16.09 -26.79 -17.67
C MET A 1 -16.46 -27.12 -16.22
N LEU A 2 -16.15 -28.32 -15.71
CA LEU A 2 -16.68 -28.79 -14.41
C LEU A 2 -15.69 -29.65 -13.59
N ILE A 3 -14.37 -29.42 -13.68
CA ILE A 3 -13.36 -30.21 -12.93
C ILE A 3 -12.40 -29.34 -12.10
N LEU A 4 -12.58 -28.01 -12.06
CA LEU A 4 -11.73 -27.12 -11.23
C LEU A 4 -12.24 -26.91 -9.79
N SER A 5 -13.47 -27.31 -9.45
CA SER A 5 -14.01 -27.12 -8.10
C SER A 5 -13.43 -28.09 -7.05
N LYS A 6 -12.81 -29.20 -7.49
CA LYS A 6 -12.39 -30.29 -6.60
C LYS A 6 -10.98 -30.14 -6.03
N THR A 7 -10.19 -29.22 -6.58
CA THR A 7 -8.79 -28.96 -6.16
C THR A 7 -8.62 -27.69 -5.34
N ILE A 8 -9.66 -26.87 -5.19
CA ILE A 8 -9.63 -25.72 -4.30
C ILE A 8 -9.94 -26.25 -2.89
N PRO A 9 -8.97 -26.32 -1.96
CA PRO A 9 -9.29 -26.60 -0.58
C PRO A 9 -10.32 -25.57 -0.13
N GLN A 10 -11.48 -26.05 0.32
CA GLN A 10 -12.50 -25.18 0.90
C GLN A 10 -11.82 -24.32 1.97
N PRO A 11 -11.93 -22.98 1.92
CA PRO A 11 -11.32 -22.14 2.92
C PRO A 11 -11.83 -22.61 4.27
N LYS A 12 -10.91 -23.03 5.16
CA LYS A 12 -11.27 -23.43 6.52
C LYS A 12 -12.10 -22.30 7.09
N GLU A 13 -13.30 -22.63 7.56
CA GLU A 13 -14.19 -21.63 8.11
C GLU A 13 -13.51 -20.95 9.31
N GLN A 14 -12.97 -19.75 9.09
CA GLN A 14 -12.28 -19.02 10.13
C GLN A 14 -13.32 -18.50 11.12
N THR A 15 -13.08 -18.78 12.40
CA THR A 15 -13.93 -18.27 13.47
C THR A 15 -13.78 -16.75 13.58
N PRO A 16 -14.81 -16.00 13.96
CA PRO A 16 -14.71 -14.54 14.14
C PRO A 16 -13.62 -14.13 15.14
N LYS A 17 -13.27 -15.00 16.10
CA LYS A 17 -12.20 -14.76 17.08
C LYS A 17 -10.82 -14.84 16.44
N SER A 18 -10.57 -15.80 15.55
CA SER A 18 -9.26 -15.95 14.88
C SER A 18 -8.98 -14.81 13.90
N ILE A 19 -9.99 -14.36 13.15
CA ILE A 19 -9.86 -13.22 12.22
C ILE A 19 -9.45 -11.94 12.97
N LYS A 20 -10.06 -11.66 14.13
CA LYS A 20 -9.72 -10.49 14.95
C LYS A 20 -8.29 -10.56 15.50
N GLN A 21 -7.82 -11.75 15.87
CA GLN A 21 -6.45 -11.94 16.36
C GLN A 21 -5.43 -11.73 15.24
N GLU A 22 -5.66 -12.31 14.06
CA GLU A 22 -4.82 -12.11 12.88
C GLU A 22 -4.77 -10.63 12.49
N LEU A 23 -5.91 -9.95 12.45
CA LEU A 23 -5.97 -8.53 12.09
C LEU A 23 -5.25 -7.64 13.11
N ASN A 24 -5.30 -7.96 14.42
CA ASN A 24 -4.51 -7.24 15.42
C ASN A 24 -3.00 -7.45 15.25
N ALA A 25 -2.56 -8.65 14.89
CA ALA A 25 -1.16 -8.92 14.59
C ALA A 25 -0.69 -8.14 13.34
N ILE A 26 -1.54 -8.07 12.31
CA ILE A 26 -1.29 -7.27 11.11
C ILE A 26 -1.19 -5.78 11.47
N ARG A 27 -2.14 -5.23 12.24
CA ARG A 27 -2.11 -3.82 12.71
C ARG A 27 -0.81 -3.49 13.44
N LEU A 28 -0.37 -4.35 14.36
CA LEU A 28 0.86 -4.15 15.11
C LEU A 28 2.07 -4.14 14.17
N THR A 29 2.15 -5.11 13.27
CA THR A 29 3.27 -5.25 12.32
C THR A 29 3.36 -4.06 11.39
N ILE A 30 2.23 -3.69 10.77
CA ILE A 30 2.15 -2.52 9.89
C ILE A 30 2.46 -1.24 10.66
N GLY A 31 1.97 -1.10 11.89
CA GLY A 31 2.25 0.06 12.75
C GLY A 31 3.74 0.23 13.06
N VAL A 32 4.43 -0.85 13.44
CA VAL A 32 5.87 -0.83 13.73
C VAL A 32 6.69 -0.48 12.49
N ILE A 33 6.42 -1.14 11.36
CA ILE A 33 7.14 -0.89 10.11
C ILE A 33 6.88 0.54 9.60
N SER A 34 5.64 1.02 9.72
CA SER A 34 5.26 2.39 9.37
C SER A 34 5.97 3.43 10.24
N ALA A 35 6.14 3.16 11.54
CA ALA A 35 6.87 4.06 12.43
C ALA A 35 8.35 4.16 12.05
N ILE A 36 8.99 3.02 11.77
CA ILE A 36 10.40 2.98 11.31
C ILE A 36 10.54 3.70 9.97
N SER A 37 9.63 3.45 9.02
CA SER A 37 9.66 4.09 7.70
C SER A 37 9.47 5.60 7.80
N THR A 38 8.53 6.06 8.63
CA THR A 38 8.29 7.49 8.89
C THR A 38 9.51 8.15 9.53
N ALA A 39 10.13 7.52 10.53
CA ALA A 39 11.34 8.05 11.17
C ALA A 39 12.49 8.17 10.14
N THR A 40 12.64 7.18 9.27
CA THR A 40 13.63 7.19 8.18
C THR A 40 13.35 8.30 7.17
N TRP A 41 12.07 8.52 6.82
CA TRP A 41 11.65 9.61 5.95
C TRP A 41 12.08 10.97 6.53
N TRP A 42 11.70 11.25 7.78
CA TRP A 42 12.07 12.51 8.45
C TRP A 42 13.57 12.68 8.62
N TYR A 43 14.29 11.62 8.99
CA TYR A 43 15.75 11.68 9.07
C TYR A 43 16.37 12.05 7.71
N THR A 44 15.90 11.42 6.64
CA THR A 44 16.36 11.70 5.27
C THR A 44 16.02 13.13 4.87
N THR A 45 14.79 13.59 5.12
CA THR A 45 14.36 14.93 4.72
C THR A 45 15.07 16.05 5.48
N LEU A 46 15.43 15.82 6.74
CA LEU A 46 16.13 16.79 7.58
C LEU A 46 17.65 16.82 7.34
N THR A 47 18.23 15.72 6.86
CA THR A 47 19.69 15.58 6.72
C THR A 47 20.17 15.76 5.27
N MET A 48 19.27 15.69 4.28
CA MET A 48 19.67 15.84 2.88
C MET A 48 20.02 17.30 2.53
N ASP A 49 21.14 17.47 1.82
CA ASP A 49 21.54 18.75 1.22
C ASP A 49 20.89 19.01 -0.15
N SER A 50 20.24 17.98 -0.71
CA SER A 50 19.61 17.97 -2.03
C SER A 50 18.09 18.09 -1.94
N SER A 51 17.44 18.42 -3.07
CA SER A 51 15.97 18.45 -3.14
C SER A 51 15.36 17.03 -3.14
N LEU A 52 14.16 16.87 -2.57
CA LEU A 52 13.41 15.60 -2.64
C LEU A 52 13.23 15.11 -4.08
N PHE A 53 13.00 16.03 -5.02
CA PHE A 53 12.84 15.69 -6.43
C PHE A 53 14.11 15.05 -7.01
N GLU A 54 15.29 15.55 -6.68
CA GLU A 54 16.56 14.98 -7.13
C GLU A 54 16.84 13.60 -6.52
N VAL A 55 16.38 13.38 -5.29
CA VAL A 55 16.55 12.10 -4.58
C VAL A 55 15.62 11.02 -5.14
N PHE A 56 14.40 11.37 -5.55
CA PHE A 56 13.38 10.39 -5.94
C PHE A 56 13.08 10.32 -7.43
N ILE A 57 13.44 11.33 -8.23
CA ILE A 57 13.20 11.36 -9.68
C ILE A 57 14.51 11.13 -10.44
N PRO A 58 14.55 10.14 -11.33
CA PRO A 58 15.74 9.85 -12.12
C PRO A 58 16.04 10.99 -13.09
N GLN A 59 17.23 11.57 -12.97
CA GLN A 59 17.69 12.68 -13.81
C GLN A 59 18.41 12.21 -15.09
N TYR A 60 18.98 11.00 -15.08
CA TYR A 60 19.91 10.53 -16.12
C TYR A 60 19.33 9.37 -16.94
N PHE A 61 18.05 9.45 -17.33
CA PHE A 61 17.38 8.36 -18.04
C PHE A 61 17.87 8.15 -19.48
N LEU A 62 18.20 9.25 -20.15
CA LEU A 62 18.58 9.26 -21.57
C LEU A 62 20.07 9.58 -21.78
N THR A 63 20.80 9.77 -20.69
CA THR A 63 22.22 10.16 -20.70
C THR A 63 23.03 9.08 -20.01
N THR A 64 24.09 8.60 -20.66
CA THR A 64 24.99 7.61 -20.06
C THR A 64 25.67 8.25 -18.84
N PRO A 65 25.45 7.72 -17.63
CA PRO A 65 26.06 8.28 -16.43
C PRO A 65 27.57 8.04 -16.48
N GLN A 66 28.33 9.07 -16.13
CA GLN A 66 29.80 9.02 -16.13
C GLN A 66 30.34 8.21 -14.94
N ASP A 67 29.54 8.04 -13.88
CA ASP A 67 29.87 7.33 -12.65
C ASP A 67 28.91 6.13 -12.47
N PRO A 68 29.41 4.90 -12.25
CA PRO A 68 28.61 3.73 -11.90
C PRO A 68 27.62 3.96 -10.75
N ILE A 69 27.96 4.77 -9.74
CA ILE A 69 27.07 5.06 -8.60
C ILE A 69 25.84 5.86 -9.05
N LEU A 70 26.02 6.83 -9.96
CA LEU A 70 24.91 7.61 -10.54
C LEU A 70 24.02 6.74 -11.42
N GLY A 71 24.61 5.79 -12.16
CA GLY A 71 23.86 4.80 -12.92
C GLY A 71 22.99 3.91 -12.03
N LEU A 72 23.58 3.35 -10.97
CA LEU A 72 22.84 2.53 -10.01
C LEU A 72 21.71 3.31 -9.33
N ARG A 73 21.96 4.56 -8.91
CA ARG A 73 20.94 5.44 -8.34
C ARG A 73 19.76 5.61 -9.29
N THR A 74 20.02 5.90 -10.56
CA THR A 74 18.98 6.11 -11.58
C THR A 74 18.10 4.88 -11.76
N VAL A 75 18.71 3.68 -11.79
CA VAL A 75 17.98 2.41 -11.89
C VAL A 75 17.10 2.18 -10.65
N ILE A 76 17.62 2.40 -9.45
CA ILE A 76 16.86 2.23 -8.20
C ILE A 76 15.70 3.22 -8.13
N GLN A 77 15.92 4.48 -8.49
CA GLN A 77 14.86 5.51 -8.53
C GLN A 77 13.73 5.10 -9.49
N PHE A 78 14.09 4.61 -10.67
CA PHE A 78 13.10 4.14 -11.64
C PHE A 78 12.31 2.93 -11.13
N ASP A 79 13.01 1.91 -10.64
CA ASP A 79 12.39 0.70 -10.08
C ASP A 79 11.41 1.07 -8.96
N CYS A 80 11.81 1.97 -8.06
CA CYS A 80 10.93 2.49 -7.01
C CYS A 80 9.66 3.14 -7.60
N ILE A 81 9.79 4.04 -8.58
CA ILE A 81 8.63 4.69 -9.20
C ILE A 81 7.69 3.65 -9.81
N CYS A 82 8.23 2.68 -10.57
CA CYS A 82 7.44 1.63 -11.19
C CYS A 82 6.73 0.75 -10.16
N CYS A 83 7.45 0.26 -9.15
CA CYS A 83 6.90 -0.60 -8.11
C CYS A 83 5.81 0.11 -7.29
N TYR A 84 6.08 1.32 -6.80
CA TYR A 84 5.08 2.07 -6.04
C TYR A 84 3.88 2.45 -6.89
N SER A 85 4.08 2.88 -8.14
CA SER A 85 2.96 3.23 -9.03
C SER A 85 2.07 2.02 -9.31
N ALA A 86 2.67 0.85 -9.60
CA ALA A 86 1.93 -0.39 -9.78
C ALA A 86 1.17 -0.80 -8.51
N GLY A 87 1.80 -0.68 -7.35
CA GLY A 87 1.17 -0.97 -6.06
C GLY A 87 -0.01 -0.03 -5.76
N PHE A 88 0.15 1.27 -5.92
CA PHE A 88 -0.94 2.23 -5.71
C PHE A 88 -2.08 2.06 -6.70
N LEU A 89 -1.77 1.73 -7.96
CA LEU A 89 -2.80 1.41 -8.95
C LEU A 89 -3.58 0.15 -8.56
N TRP A 90 -2.89 -0.88 -8.07
CA TRP A 90 -3.52 -2.09 -7.55
C TRP A 90 -4.43 -1.81 -6.34
N LEU A 91 -3.98 -0.97 -5.39
CA LEU A 91 -4.82 -0.53 -4.28
C LEU A 91 -6.05 0.25 -4.76
N ALA A 92 -5.86 1.18 -5.70
CA ALA A 92 -6.96 1.95 -6.29
C ALA A 92 -8.01 1.03 -6.90
N TYR A 93 -7.61 0.01 -7.68
CA TYR A 93 -8.55 -0.96 -8.23
C TYR A 93 -9.30 -1.73 -7.14
N HIS A 94 -8.63 -2.17 -6.08
CA HIS A 94 -9.32 -2.81 -4.96
C HIS A 94 -10.34 -1.92 -4.26
N PHE A 95 -10.01 -0.65 -4.05
CA PHE A 95 -10.96 0.31 -3.49
C PHE A 95 -12.11 0.61 -4.45
N LYS A 96 -11.86 0.60 -5.76
CA LYS A 96 -12.92 0.72 -6.77
C LYS A 96 -13.85 -0.47 -6.74
N ASP A 97 -13.32 -1.68 -6.57
CA ASP A 97 -14.13 -2.89 -6.42
C ASP A 97 -14.99 -2.82 -5.14
N LEU A 98 -14.39 -2.43 -4.00
CA LEU A 98 -15.12 -2.21 -2.75
C LEU A 98 -16.24 -1.15 -2.88
N GLU A 99 -15.99 -0.09 -3.65
CA GLU A 99 -16.99 0.92 -3.98
C GLU A 99 -18.12 0.35 -4.86
N ASN A 100 -17.77 -0.45 -5.88
CA ASN A 100 -18.75 -1.05 -6.79
C ASN A 100 -19.68 -2.05 -6.07
N VAL A 101 -19.20 -2.76 -5.05
CA VAL A 101 -20.03 -3.63 -4.20
C VAL A 101 -20.73 -2.89 -3.05
N GLY A 102 -20.57 -1.57 -2.97
CA GLY A 102 -21.28 -0.71 -2.01
C GLY A 102 -20.72 -0.71 -0.59
N ILE A 103 -19.50 -1.22 -0.36
CA ILE A 103 -18.87 -1.27 0.97
C ILE A 103 -18.36 0.11 1.40
N CYS A 104 -17.91 0.93 0.46
CA CYS A 104 -17.41 2.29 0.73
C CYS A 104 -17.80 3.26 -0.39
N SER A 105 -17.81 4.56 -0.09
CA SER A 105 -17.93 5.62 -1.10
C SER A 105 -16.67 6.47 -1.06
N ILE A 106 -15.95 6.53 -2.19
CA ILE A 106 -14.65 7.19 -2.25
C ILE A 106 -14.71 8.37 -3.20
N SER A 107 -14.56 9.57 -2.65
CA SER A 107 -14.26 10.73 -3.46
C SER A 107 -12.81 10.63 -3.94
N TRP A 108 -12.62 10.27 -5.21
CA TRP A 108 -11.31 10.11 -5.84
C TRP A 108 -10.43 11.36 -5.75
N ILE A 109 -11.03 12.56 -5.80
CA ILE A 109 -10.34 13.83 -5.60
C ILE A 109 -9.82 13.94 -4.17
N ARG A 110 -10.68 13.68 -3.17
CA ARG A 110 -10.29 13.71 -1.76
C ARG A 110 -9.23 12.67 -1.44
N ALA A 111 -9.34 11.48 -2.03
CA ALA A 111 -8.34 10.42 -1.91
C ALA A 111 -6.99 10.87 -2.48
N GLY A 112 -6.98 11.46 -3.67
CA GLY A 112 -5.76 12.04 -4.26
C GLY A 112 -5.11 13.10 -3.37
N CYS A 113 -5.89 14.07 -2.89
CA CYS A 113 -5.39 15.10 -1.97
C CYS A 113 -4.85 14.50 -0.66
N ALA A 114 -5.57 13.56 -0.05
CA ALA A 114 -5.15 12.90 1.17
C ALA A 114 -3.85 12.13 0.96
N SER A 115 -3.68 11.44 -0.17
CA SER A 115 -2.43 10.74 -0.51
C SER A 115 -1.25 11.70 -0.66
N VAL A 116 -1.42 12.86 -1.29
CA VAL A 116 -0.33 13.85 -1.38
C VAL A 116 0.08 14.34 0.00
N VAL A 117 -0.89 14.66 0.87
CA VAL A 117 -0.62 15.12 2.25
C VAL A 117 0.03 14.03 3.09
N LEU A 118 -0.51 12.81 3.08
CA LEU A 118 0.03 11.67 3.83
C LEU A 118 1.41 11.26 3.32
N GLY A 119 1.61 11.21 2.00
CA GLY A 119 2.89 10.90 1.38
C GLY A 119 3.96 11.94 1.72
N GLY A 120 3.62 13.23 1.76
CA GLY A 120 4.55 14.27 2.19
C GLY A 120 4.91 14.21 3.67
N LEU A 121 3.92 13.95 4.54
CA LEU A 121 4.10 13.98 5.99
C LEU A 121 4.75 12.71 6.55
N LEU A 122 4.34 11.54 6.06
CA LEU A 122 4.76 10.23 6.58
C LEU A 122 5.76 9.53 5.67
N GLY A 123 5.90 9.98 4.43
CA GLY A 123 6.68 9.33 3.39
C GLY A 123 5.86 8.27 2.62
N PRO A 124 6.24 7.99 1.36
CA PRO A 124 5.56 7.00 0.52
C PRO A 124 5.63 5.57 1.10
N GLY A 125 6.71 5.25 1.82
CA GLY A 125 6.92 3.94 2.45
C GLY A 125 5.97 3.62 3.61
N THR A 126 5.41 4.64 4.26
CA THR A 126 4.37 4.50 5.30
C THR A 126 2.97 4.58 4.71
N MET A 127 2.78 5.44 3.72
CA MET A 127 1.47 5.66 3.11
C MET A 127 0.90 4.36 2.51
N PHE A 128 1.69 3.61 1.76
CA PHE A 128 1.22 2.39 1.10
C PHE A 128 0.72 1.31 2.09
N PRO A 129 1.50 0.90 3.12
CA PRO A 129 1.04 -0.06 4.13
C PRO A 129 -0.22 0.36 4.88
N LEU A 130 -0.37 1.65 5.21
CA LEU A 130 -1.56 2.14 5.91
C LEU A 130 -2.82 2.10 5.06
N ILE A 131 -2.71 2.50 3.79
CA ILE A 131 -3.84 2.42 2.83
C ILE A 131 -4.21 0.95 2.58
N TRP A 132 -3.21 0.06 2.50
CA TRP A 132 -3.46 -1.37 2.40
C TRP A 132 -4.13 -1.93 3.65
N LEU A 133 -3.70 -1.54 4.85
CA LEU A 133 -4.33 -1.96 6.10
C LEU A 133 -5.80 -1.53 6.18
N LEU A 134 -6.11 -0.30 5.75
CA LEU A 134 -7.49 0.17 5.64
C LEU A 134 -8.34 -0.74 4.74
N ARG A 135 -7.79 -1.17 3.60
CA ARG A 135 -8.45 -2.11 2.69
C ARG A 135 -8.71 -3.47 3.35
N GLU A 136 -7.76 -4.00 4.12
CA GLU A 136 -7.96 -5.23 4.91
C GLU A 136 -9.08 -5.08 5.96
N GLU A 137 -9.11 -3.95 6.67
CA GLU A 137 -10.13 -3.69 7.68
C GLU A 137 -11.55 -3.63 7.08
N LEU A 138 -11.70 -3.01 5.91
CA LEU A 138 -12.98 -2.98 5.20
C LEU A 138 -13.43 -4.38 4.78
N LEU A 139 -12.52 -5.21 4.26
CA LEU A 139 -12.84 -6.57 3.86
C LEU A 139 -13.30 -7.44 5.05
N VAL A 140 -12.61 -7.32 6.19
CA VAL A 140 -13.01 -8.04 7.40
C VAL A 140 -14.36 -7.54 7.92
N ALA A 141 -14.62 -6.23 7.90
CA ALA A 141 -15.92 -5.69 8.29
C ALA A 141 -17.05 -6.27 7.44
N THR A 142 -16.86 -6.38 6.12
CA THR A 142 -17.84 -6.98 5.21
C THR A 142 -18.11 -8.45 5.52
N GLN A 143 -17.07 -9.25 5.81
CA GLN A 143 -17.28 -10.67 6.15
C GLN A 143 -18.09 -10.87 7.44
N VAL A 144 -17.92 -9.98 8.41
CA VAL A 144 -18.68 -10.01 9.67
C VAL A 144 -20.16 -9.68 9.41
N ASP A 145 -20.46 -8.69 8.57
CA ASP A 145 -21.83 -8.32 8.23
C ASP A 145 -22.57 -9.41 7.45
N VAL A 146 -21.90 -10.05 6.48
CA VAL A 146 -22.48 -11.19 5.74
C VAL A 146 -22.84 -12.34 6.70
N LYS A 147 -21.92 -12.75 7.59
CA LYS A 147 -22.18 -13.82 8.58
C LYS A 147 -23.28 -13.47 9.58
N LYS A 148 -23.53 -12.19 9.84
CA LYS A 148 -24.63 -11.73 10.70
C LYS A 148 -25.98 -11.78 9.99
N SER A 149 -26.02 -11.59 8.67
CA SER A 149 -27.25 -11.65 7.88
C SER A 149 -27.75 -13.08 7.61
N GLU A 150 -26.87 -14.08 7.71
CA GLU A 150 -27.20 -15.51 7.50
C GLU A 150 -27.64 -16.24 8.79
N ASN A 151 -27.52 -15.62 9.97
CA ASN A 151 -27.97 -16.14 11.28
C ASN A 151 -29.25 -15.44 11.75
#